data_AF-A0A1M7JEV1-F1
#
_entry.id   AF-A0A1M7JEV1-F1
#
_cell.length_a   1.000
_cell.length_b   1.000
_cell.length_c   1.000
_cell.angle_alpha   90.00
_cell.angle_beta   90.00
_cell.angle_gamma   90.00
#
_symmetry.space_group_name_H-M   'P 1'
#
loop_
_entity.id
_entity.type
_entity.pdbx_description
1 polymer ?
#
loop_
_entity_poly.entity_id
_entity_poly.type
_entity_poly.pdbx_seq_one_letter_code
_entity_poly.pdbx_strand_id
1 'polypeptide(L)'
;MEFTRVINPVEDMEIWIASSDSFSFVISCESRSGPGFHGPPGYVASWRPIHQNRGAIRVSGSPFKTLTEAEEACWVMLGYLRSSLSEE
;
A
#
# COMPACT_ATOMS: atom_id res chain seq x y z
N MET A 1 -4.25 2.27 12.62
CA MET A 1 -3.50 1.60 11.56
C MET A 1 -2.13 2.24 11.52
N GLU A 2 -1.10 1.51 11.90
CA GLU A 2 0.27 2.02 12.01
C GLU A 2 1.16 1.25 11.04
N PHE A 3 2.00 1.96 10.29
CA PHE A 3 2.90 1.36 9.31
C PHE A 3 4.23 0.99 9.96
N THR A 4 4.61 -0.27 9.81
CA THR A 4 5.92 -0.76 10.22
C THR A 4 6.77 -1.05 8.99
N ARG A 5 7.99 -0.52 8.98
CA ARG A 5 8.98 -0.81 7.93
C ARG A 5 9.46 -2.26 8.06
N VAL A 6 9.35 -3.02 6.97
CA VAL A 6 9.88 -4.38 6.86
C VAL A 6 11.22 -4.30 6.16
N ILE A 7 12.27 -4.74 6.85
CA ILE A 7 13.61 -4.86 6.27
C ILE A 7 13.69 -6.25 5.65
N ASN A 8 13.61 -6.32 4.32
CA ASN A 8 13.78 -7.57 3.58
C ASN A 8 15.19 -7.62 2.98
N PRO A 9 15.86 -8.79 2.94
CA PRO A 9 17.20 -8.94 2.34
C PRO A 9 17.18 -8.88 0.80
N VAL A 10 16.01 -8.71 0.18
CA VAL A 10 15.89 -8.47 -1.26
C VAL A 10 16.26 -7.01 -1.52
N GLU A 11 17.41 -6.85 -2.16
CA GLU A 11 18.14 -5.61 -2.44
C GLU A 11 17.23 -4.39 -2.73
N ASP A 12 17.50 -3.29 -2.01
CA ASP A 12 17.02 -1.91 -2.26
C ASP A 12 15.51 -1.59 -2.21
N MET A 13 14.63 -2.54 -1.87
CA MET A 13 13.20 -2.25 -1.78
C MET A 13 12.74 -1.93 -0.35
N GLU A 14 12.38 -0.68 -0.09
CA GLU A 14 11.76 -0.30 1.18
C GLU A 14 10.26 -0.61 1.15
N ILE A 15 9.80 -1.40 2.12
CA ILE A 15 8.41 -1.83 2.24
C ILE A 15 7.90 -1.46 3.64
N TRP A 16 6.68 -0.92 3.70
CA TRP A 16 5.93 -0.70 4.93
C TRP A 16 4.64 -1.49 4.88
N ILE A 17 4.31 -2.16 5.97
CA ILE A 17 3.05 -2.90 6.10
C ILE A 17 2.25 -2.33 7.25
N ALA A 18 0.93 -2.38 7.09
CA ALA A 18 0.00 -2.06 8.15
C ALA A 18 -1.24 -2.93 7.99
N SER A 19 -1.87 -3.26 9.11
CA SER A 19 -3.14 -3.99 9.12
C SER A 19 -4.18 -3.23 9.94
N SER A 20 -5.42 -3.39 9.51
CA SER A 20 -6.63 -3.17 10.30
C SER A 20 -7.32 -4.51 10.53
N ASP A 21 -8.46 -4.53 11.21
CA ASP A 21 -9.18 -5.76 11.55
C ASP A 21 -9.55 -6.61 10.33
N SER A 22 -9.82 -5.98 9.18
CA SER A 22 -10.32 -6.64 7.97
C SER A 22 -9.46 -6.47 6.73
N PHE A 23 -8.51 -5.52 6.74
CA PHE A 23 -7.73 -5.14 5.58
C PHE A 23 -6.24 -5.02 5.92
N SER A 24 -5.39 -5.43 4.98
CA SER A 24 -3.95 -5.27 5.05
C SER A 24 -3.51 -4.32 3.95
N PHE A 25 -2.61 -3.40 4.28
CA PHE A 25 -2.04 -2.43 3.37
C PHE A 25 -0.53 -2.59 3.31
N VAL A 26 0.00 -2.31 2.13
CA VAL A 26 1.43 -2.34 1.84
C VAL A 26 1.78 -1.08 1.06
N ILE A 27 2.82 -0.39 1.52
CA ILE A 27 3.46 0.69 0.78
C ILE A 27 4.84 0.20 0.37
N SER A 28 5.20 0.37 -0.89
CA SER A 28 6.55 0.09 -1.39
C SER A 28 7.15 1.34 -2.03
N CYS A 29 8.43 1.60 -1.76
CA CYS A 29 9.19 2.62 -2.46
C CYS A 29 9.82 1.97 -3.69
N GLU A 30 9.33 2.34 -4.87
CA GLU A 30 9.91 1.88 -6.14
C GLU A 30 10.99 2.87 -6.58
N SER A 31 12.23 2.39 -6.65
CA SER A 31 13.36 3.14 -7.20
C SER A 31 13.44 2.95 -8.72
N ARG A 32 14.02 3.92 -9.42
CA ARG A 32 14.22 3.85 -10.89
C ARG A 32 15.15 2.71 -11.33
N SER A 33 15.88 2.10 -10.39
CA SER A 33 17.02 1.23 -10.67
C SER A 33 16.70 -0.27 -10.70
N GLY A 34 15.45 -0.66 -10.46
CA GLY A 34 15.03 -2.07 -10.52
C GLY A 34 14.84 -2.60 -11.95
N PRO A 35 14.99 -3.92 -12.18
CA PRO A 35 14.70 -4.53 -13.47
C PRO A 35 13.19 -4.55 -13.74
N GLY A 36 12.66 -3.59 -14.53
CA GLY A 36 11.23 -3.51 -14.85
C GLY A 36 10.79 -2.26 -15.62
N PHE A 37 9.48 -2.14 -15.88
CA PHE A 37 8.89 -0.95 -16.53
C PHE A 37 9.08 0.27 -15.63
N HIS A 38 9.92 1.21 -16.07
CA HIS A 38 10.28 2.43 -15.34
C HIS A 38 9.08 3.38 -15.21
N GLY A 39 8.21 3.12 -14.24
CA GLY A 39 7.23 4.08 -13.75
C GLY A 39 7.91 5.28 -13.07
N PRO A 40 7.17 6.37 -12.79
CA PRO A 40 7.71 7.45 -11.97
C PRO A 40 8.13 6.89 -10.61
N PRO A 41 9.33 7.21 -10.10
CA PRO A 41 9.74 6.77 -8.78
C PRO A 41 8.80 7.35 -7.73
N GLY A 42 8.53 6.57 -6.68
CA GLY A 42 7.65 7.01 -5.61
C GLY A 42 7.14 5.87 -4.76
N TYR A 43 6.19 6.22 -3.90
CA TYR A 43 5.54 5.31 -2.97
C TYR A 43 4.29 4.74 -3.62
N VAL A 44 4.21 3.43 -3.76
CA VAL A 44 3.03 2.74 -4.28
C VAL A 44 2.31 2.11 -3.10
N ALA A 45 1.08 2.55 -2.86
CA ALA A 45 0.22 2.00 -1.83
C ALA A 45 -0.77 0.98 -2.44
N SER A 46 -0.94 -0.14 -1.75
CA SER A 46 -1.89 -1.19 -2.12
C SER A 46 -2.56 -1.79 -0.88
N TRP A 47 -3.71 -2.41 -1.07
CA TRP A 47 -4.47 -3.04 0.00
C TRP A 47 -5.06 -4.37 -0.43
N ARG A 48 -5.33 -5.26 0.52
CA ARG A 48 -6.07 -6.49 0.31
C ARG A 48 -6.98 -6.81 1.49
N PRO A 49 -8.14 -7.45 1.28
CA PRO A 49 -8.90 -8.03 2.36
C PRO A 49 -8.10 -9.17 3.02
N ILE A 50 -8.15 -9.28 4.34
CA ILE A 50 -7.42 -10.32 5.10
C ILE A 50 -8.13 -11.68 5.01
N HIS A 51 -9.47 -11.65 5.07
CA HIS A 51 -10.30 -12.86 5.13
C HIS A 51 -10.74 -13.39 3.76
N GLN A 52 -10.43 -12.68 2.67
CA GLN A 52 -10.78 -13.09 1.31
C GLN A 52 -9.48 -13.34 0.54
N ASN A 53 -9.41 -14.45 -0.19
CA ASN A 53 -8.28 -14.78 -1.05
C ASN A 53 -8.31 -13.91 -2.33
N ARG A 54 -8.07 -12.61 -2.17
CA ARG A 54 -8.10 -11.62 -3.25
C ARG A 54 -6.73 -10.95 -3.35
N GLY A 55 -6.29 -10.72 -4.59
CA GLY A 55 -5.05 -10.00 -4.88
C GLY A 55 -5.07 -8.58 -4.33
N ALA A 56 -3.88 -8.01 -4.13
CA ALA A 56 -3.74 -6.62 -3.69
C ALA A 56 -4.22 -5.65 -4.78
N ILE A 57 -4.97 -4.64 -4.37
CA ILE A 57 -5.53 -3.58 -5.20
C ILE A 57 -4.76 -2.30 -4.90
N ARG A 58 -4.32 -1.57 -5.93
CA ARG A 58 -3.63 -0.29 -5.73
C ARG A 58 -4.60 0.75 -5.19
N VAL A 59 -4.15 1.54 -4.22
CA VAL A 59 -4.90 2.68 -3.67
C VAL A 59 -5.03 3.80 -4.70
N SER A 60 -4.01 4.00 -5.53
CA SER A 60 -3.95 5.01 -6.58
C SER A 60 -3.37 4.41 -7.88
N GLY A 61 -3.73 5.02 -9.02
CA GLY A 61 -3.17 4.66 -10.33
C GLY A 61 -1.73 5.14 -10.53
N SER A 62 -1.31 6.17 -9.80
CA SER A 62 0.02 6.78 -9.87
C SER A 62 0.73 6.72 -8.51
N PRO A 63 2.06 6.58 -8.48
CA PRO A 63 2.85 6.64 -7.24
C PRO A 63 2.74 8.00 -6.53
N PHE A 64 2.81 7.97 -5.20
CA PHE A 64 2.88 9.15 -4.33
C PHE A 64 4.31 9.66 -4.22
N LYS A 65 4.48 10.96 -3.94
CA LYS A 65 5.81 11.56 -3.82
C LYS A 65 6.44 11.27 -2.47
N THR A 66 5.64 11.15 -1.42
CA THR A 66 6.10 10.95 -0.06
C THR A 66 5.42 9.76 0.61
N LEU A 67 6.08 9.20 1.63
CA LEU A 67 5.51 8.14 2.45
C LEU A 67 4.23 8.62 3.15
N THR A 68 4.25 9.84 3.70
CA THR A 68 3.10 10.44 4.40
C THR A 68 1.88 10.56 3.49
N GLU A 69 2.04 11.00 2.24
CA GLU A 69 0.93 11.03 1.26
C GLU A 69 0.35 9.63 1.02
N ALA A 70 1.22 8.60 0.93
CA ALA A 70 0.78 7.23 0.75
C ALA A 70 0.05 6.68 1.99
N GLU A 71 0.51 7.01 3.19
CA GLU A 71 -0.13 6.64 4.45
C GLU A 71 -1.52 7.30 4.60
N GLU A 72 -1.62 8.60 4.33
CA GLU A 72 -2.89 9.34 4.34
C GLU A 72 -3.88 8.74 3.33
N ALA A 73 -3.43 8.41 2.12
CA ALA A 73 -4.26 7.75 1.12
C ALA A 73 -4.77 6.38 1.60
N CYS A 74 -3.94 5.61 2.33
CA CYS A 74 -4.37 4.35 2.94
C CYS A 74 -5.44 4.57 4.01
N TRP A 75 -5.32 5.61 4.83
CA TRP A 75 -6.34 5.96 5.83
C TRP A 75 -7.67 6.34 5.20
N VAL A 76 -7.65 7.17 4.15
CA VAL A 76 -8.86 7.51 3.39
C VAL A 76 -9.49 6.27 2.77
N MET A 77 -8.67 5.40 2.17
CA MET A 77 -9.14 4.13 1.58
C MET A 77 -9.74 3.21 2.64
N LEU A 78 -9.14 3.09 3.82
CA LEU A 78 -9.71 2.31 4.93
C LEU A 78 -11.09 2.85 5.34
N GLY A 79 -11.26 4.18 5.38
CA GLY A 79 -12.55 4.83 5.60
C GLY A 79 -13.59 4.42 4.56
N TYR A 80 -13.22 4.48 3.28
CA TYR A 80 -14.09 4.08 2.17
C TYR A 80 -14.49 2.60 2.26
N LEU A 81 -13.52 1.71 2.49
CA LEU A 81 -13.73 0.26 2.58
C LEU A 81 -14.64 -0.13 3.74
N ARG A 82 -14.53 0.56 4.89
CA ARG A 82 -15.41 0.33 6.03
C ARG A 82 -16.83 0.81 5.77
N SER A 83 -16.98 1.97 5.13
CA SER A 83 -18.29 2.49 4.75
C SER A 83 -18.98 1.59 3.72
N SER A 84 -18.24 1.10 2.70
CA SER A 84 -18.81 0.20 1.69
C SER A 84 -19.22 -1.17 2.26
N LEU A 85 -18.58 -1.64 3.34
CA LEU A 85 -18.99 -2.85 4.05
C LEU A 85 -20.21 -2.65 4.96
N SER A 86 -20.61 -1.40 5.22
CA SER A 86 -21.78 -1.06 6.04
C SER A 86 -23.07 -0.96 5.20
N GLU A 87 -22.95 -1.01 3.87
CA GLU A 87 -24.05 -0.93 2.90
C GLU A 87 -24.45 -2.31 2.33
N GLU A 88 -23.83 -3.41 2.80
CA GLU A 88 -24.24 -4.80 2.50
C GLU A 88 -25.07 -5.44 3.62
#